data_AF-A0A7G7KLG6-F1
#
_entry.id   AF-A0A7G7KLG6-F1
#
_cell.length_a   1.000
_cell.length_b   1.000
_cell.length_c   1.000
_cell.angle_alpha   90.00
_cell.angle_beta   90.00
_cell.angle_gamma   90.00
#
_symmetry.space_group_name_H-M   'P 1'
#
loop_
_entity.id
_entity.type
_entity.pdbx_description
1 polymer ?
#
loop_
_entity_poly.entity_id
_entity_poly.type
_entity_poly.pdbx_seq_one_letter_code
_entity_poly.pdbx_strand_id
1 'polypeptide(L)'
;MKQRLKKLPEPPLRPQLVFFHERKPVVRHGRQILAFHTHLHLGALPDPLNDLWYIDNLVHQKVRPRVQKLLKTTSEENRGVVIKPWVWEHHASYNLKDYYSYRHHQDPDLVLDYQNSDLLF
;
A
#
# COMPACT_ATOMS: atom_id res chain seq x y z
N MET A 1 29.50 8.91 -13.13
CA MET A 1 29.25 7.48 -13.47
C MET A 1 27.74 7.30 -13.63
N LYS A 2 27.23 7.06 -14.86
CA LYS A 2 25.80 6.74 -15.04
C LYS A 2 25.58 5.32 -14.53
N GLN A 3 24.80 5.16 -13.46
CA GLN A 3 24.42 3.85 -12.94
C GLN A 3 23.68 3.12 -14.06
N ARG A 4 24.25 2.02 -14.59
CA ARG A 4 23.54 1.17 -15.55
C ARG A 4 22.27 0.71 -14.85
N LEU A 5 21.11 1.16 -15.34
CA LEU A 5 19.81 0.68 -14.87
C LEU A 5 19.84 -0.84 -14.98
N LYS A 6 19.88 -1.53 -13.84
CA LYS A 6 19.72 -2.99 -13.82
C LYS A 6 18.34 -3.25 -14.40
N LYS A 7 18.27 -4.03 -15.48
CA LYS A 7 16.99 -4.48 -16.01
C LYS A 7 16.25 -5.19 -14.88
N LEU A 8 15.01 -4.79 -14.63
CA LEU A 8 14.15 -5.51 -13.70
C LEU A 8 14.03 -6.97 -14.18
N PRO A 9 13.90 -7.94 -13.25
CA PRO A 9 13.62 -9.32 -13.64
C PRO A 9 12.38 -9.36 -14.53
N GLU A 10 12.32 -10.30 -15.47
CA GLU A 10 11.08 -10.58 -16.20
C GLU A 10 10.13 -11.39 -15.31
N PRO A 11 8.79 -11.24 -15.45
CA PRO A 11 7.83 -12.12 -14.80
C PRO A 11 8.14 -13.60 -15.14
N PRO A 12 7.92 -14.55 -14.22
CA PRO A 12 7.27 -14.40 -12.91
C PRO A 12 8.21 -13.98 -11.78
N LEU A 13 9.50 -13.78 -12.05
CA LEU A 13 10.51 -13.46 -11.02
C LEU A 13 10.47 -11.99 -10.57
N ARG A 14 9.72 -11.15 -11.29
CA ARG A 14 9.47 -9.76 -10.92
C ARG A 14 8.52 -9.73 -9.72
N PRO A 15 8.92 -9.15 -8.57
CA PRO A 15 7.98 -8.90 -7.48
C PRO A 15 6.81 -8.07 -8.00
N GLN A 16 5.60 -8.58 -7.81
CA GLN A 16 4.38 -7.87 -8.15
C GLN A 16 4.03 -6.94 -7.00
N LEU A 17 3.54 -5.75 -7.33
CA LEU A 17 3.06 -4.77 -6.37
C LEU A 17 1.75 -4.21 -6.90
N VAL A 18 0.69 -4.31 -6.11
CA VAL A 18 -0.54 -3.56 -6.32
C VAL A 18 -0.53 -2.37 -5.38
N PHE A 19 -0.85 -1.19 -5.92
CA PHE A 19 -0.87 0.06 -5.19
C PHE A 19 -2.21 0.75 -5.39
N PHE A 20 -2.81 1.25 -4.30
CA PHE A 20 -3.99 2.09 -4.37
C PHE A 20 -4.08 2.99 -3.13
N HIS A 21 -4.95 3.98 -3.24
CA HIS A 21 -5.34 4.84 -2.13
C HIS A 21 -6.76 4.51 -1.67
N GLU A 22 -6.97 4.34 -0.37
CA GLU A 22 -8.30 4.23 0.25
C GLU A 22 -8.64 5.56 0.92
N ARG A 23 -9.84 6.08 0.63
CA ARG A 23 -10.39 7.29 1.26
C ARG A 23 -11.09 6.92 2.55
N LYS A 24 -10.66 7.53 3.66
CA LYS A 24 -11.30 7.31 4.97
C LYS A 24 -11.62 8.63 5.68
N PRO A 25 -12.90 8.90 5.99
CA PRO A 25 -13.22 10.02 6.87
C PRO A 25 -12.71 9.71 8.27
N VAL A 26 -11.96 10.65 8.86
CA VAL A 26 -11.45 10.55 10.22
C VAL A 26 -11.82 11.81 11.00
N VAL A 27 -12.19 11.64 12.28
CA VAL A 27 -12.48 12.78 13.14
C VAL A 27 -11.21 13.15 13.88
N ARG A 28 -10.72 14.37 13.67
CA ARG A 28 -9.53 14.91 14.34
C ARG A 28 -9.86 16.26 14.97
N HIS A 29 -9.66 16.39 16.28
CA HIS A 29 -9.98 17.60 17.05
C HIS A 29 -11.43 18.10 16.83
N GLY A 30 -12.40 17.18 16.81
CA GLY A 30 -13.82 17.51 16.63
C GLY A 30 -14.23 17.91 15.21
N ARG A 31 -13.32 17.85 14.23
CA ARG A 31 -13.60 18.09 12.81
C ARG A 31 -13.43 16.80 12.02
N GLN A 32 -14.35 16.54 11.10
CA GLN A 32 -14.19 15.47 10.12
C GLN A 32 -13.24 15.94 9.03
N ILE A 33 -12.18 15.17 8.79
CA ILE A 33 -11.22 15.38 7.70
C ILE A 33 -11.19 14.11 6.84
N LEU A 34 -10.84 14.26 5.56
CA LEU A 34 -10.61 13.12 4.67
C LEU A 34 -9.14 12.71 4.76
N ALA A 35 -8.89 11.48 5.18
CA ALA A 35 -7.56 10.87 5.14
C ALA A 35 -7.43 9.94 3.92
N PHE A 36 -6.24 9.89 3.35
CA PHE A 36 -5.89 8.94 2.30
C PHE A 36 -4.93 7.92 2.88
N HIS A 37 -5.35 6.66 2.87
CA HIS A 37 -4.49 5.54 3.24
C HIS A 37 -3.83 5.02 1.98
N THR A 38 -2.52 4.83 2.03
CA THR A 38 -1.76 4.27 0.90
C THR A 38 -1.54 2.80 1.15
N HIS A 39 -2.04 1.97 0.25
CA HIS A 39 -1.90 0.52 0.31
C HIS A 39 -0.87 0.05 -0.71
N LEU A 40 -0.02 -0.86 -0.26
CA LEU A 40 1.01 -1.52 -1.05
C LEU A 40 0.86 -3.02 -0.80
N HIS A 41 0.28 -3.75 -1.75
CA HIS A 41 0.13 -5.19 -1.68
C HIS A 41 1.27 -5.83 -2.46
N LEU A 42 2.12 -6.56 -1.76
CA LEU A 42 3.26 -7.24 -2.35
C LEU A 42 2.80 -8.66 -2.75
N GLY A 43 3.05 -9.04 -4.00
CA GLY A 43 2.86 -10.42 -4.47
C GLY A 43 3.84 -11.37 -3.79
N ALA A 44 3.89 -12.64 -4.24
CA ALA A 44 4.77 -13.63 -3.64
C ALA A 44 6.24 -13.15 -3.64
N LEU A 45 6.77 -12.84 -2.46
CA LEU A 45 8.14 -12.39 -2.27
C LEU A 45 9.05 -13.60 -2.00
N PRO A 46 10.28 -13.63 -2.55
CA PRO A 46 11.23 -14.67 -2.23
C PRO A 46 11.75 -14.50 -0.79
N ASP A 47 12.22 -15.57 -0.15
CA ASP A 47 12.95 -15.45 1.12
C ASP A 47 14.20 -14.54 0.96
N PRO A 48 14.53 -13.69 1.95
CA PRO A 48 13.83 -13.44 3.21
C PRO A 48 12.78 -12.31 3.12
N LEU A 49 12.44 -11.82 1.93
CA LEU A 49 11.52 -10.70 1.74
C LEU A 49 10.08 -11.05 2.10
N ASN A 50 9.73 -12.33 2.25
CA ASN A 50 8.43 -12.79 2.75
C ASN A 50 8.31 -12.74 4.29
N ASP A 51 9.39 -12.47 5.04
CA ASP A 51 9.34 -12.29 6.49
C ASP A 51 8.91 -10.86 6.85
N LEU A 52 7.81 -10.74 7.58
CA LEU A 52 7.25 -9.46 8.03
C LEU A 52 8.28 -8.63 8.81
N TRP A 53 9.09 -9.26 9.65
CA TRP A 53 10.12 -8.56 10.43
C TRP A 53 11.19 -7.97 9.50
N TYR A 54 11.58 -8.71 8.47
CA TYR A 54 12.58 -8.25 7.51
C TYR A 54 12.07 -7.06 6.70
N ILE A 55 10.81 -7.10 6.24
CA ILE A 55 10.18 -5.97 5.53
C ILE A 55 10.10 -4.75 6.45
N ASP A 56 9.66 -4.92 7.70
CA ASP A 56 9.56 -3.83 8.67
C ASP A 56 10.90 -3.14 8.89
N ASN A 57 11.95 -3.93 9.16
CA ASN A 57 13.29 -3.42 9.32
C ASN A 57 13.78 -2.71 8.04
N LEU A 58 13.49 -3.25 6.86
CA LEU A 58 13.86 -2.63 5.58
C LEU A 58 13.17 -1.27 5.39
N VAL A 59 11.88 -1.15 5.71
CA VAL A 59 11.13 0.11 5.66
C VAL A 59 11.75 1.13 6.61
N HIS A 60 12.01 0.71 7.85
CA HIS A 60 12.64 1.59 8.85
C HIS A 60 14.04 2.03 8.45
N GLN A 61 14.85 1.20 7.79
CA GLN A 61 16.20 1.58 7.37
C GLN A 61 16.23 2.43 6.10
N LYS A 62 15.38 2.11 5.12
CA LYS A 62 15.45 2.71 3.77
C LYS A 62 14.50 3.89 3.59
N VAL A 63 13.33 3.86 4.23
CA VAL A 63 12.27 4.85 4.06
C VAL A 63 12.31 5.91 5.16
N ARG A 64 12.50 5.52 6.43
CA ARG A 64 12.53 6.47 7.57
C ARG A 64 13.45 7.67 7.39
N PRO A 65 14.69 7.52 6.88
CA PRO A 65 15.58 8.66 6.72
C PRO A 65 15.05 9.69 5.72
N ARG A 66 14.19 9.28 4.79
CA ARG A 66 13.67 10.10 3.69
C ARG A 66 12.26 10.62 3.95
N VAL A 67 11.43 9.85 4.67
CA VAL A 67 10.03 10.19 4.93
C VAL A 67 9.71 9.98 6.42
N GLN A 68 10.26 10.86 7.25
CA GLN A 68 10.14 10.75 8.71
C GLN A 68 8.69 10.75 9.21
N LYS A 69 7.80 11.50 8.55
CA LYS A 69 6.37 11.60 8.92
C LYS A 69 5.60 10.29 8.74
N LEU A 70 6.04 9.44 7.80
CA LEU A 70 5.36 8.19 7.45
C LEU A 70 5.50 7.13 8.55
N LEU A 71 6.53 7.24 9.40
CA LEU A 71 6.83 6.28 10.48
C LEU A 71 6.67 6.90 11.88
N LYS A 72 6.00 8.05 11.98
CA LYS A 72 5.66 8.62 13.29
C LYS A 72 4.44 7.90 13.84
N THR A 73 4.70 6.93 14.70
CA THR A 73 3.66 6.36 15.56
C THR A 73 3.26 7.39 16.60
N THR A 74 2.03 7.87 16.54
CA THR A 74 1.50 8.82 17.55
C THR A 74 0.50 8.16 18.50
N SER A 75 -0.05 7.01 18.13
CA SER A 75 -0.97 6.21 18.94
C SER A 75 -0.99 4.75 18.45
N GLU A 76 -1.59 3.82 19.21
CA GLU A 76 -1.79 2.44 18.75
C GLU A 76 -2.60 2.36 17.44
N GLU A 77 -3.53 3.29 17.25
CA GLU A 77 -4.37 3.44 16.06
C GLU A 77 -3.64 4.10 14.88
N ASN A 78 -2.52 4.79 15.15
CA ASN A 78 -1.73 5.50 14.15
C ASN A 78 -0.27 5.06 14.24
N ARG A 79 0.01 3.85 13.74
CA ARG A 79 1.36 3.25 13.68
C ARG A 79 2.23 3.80 12.54
N GLY A 80 1.70 4.72 11.72
CA GLY A 80 2.38 5.28 10.54
C GLY A 80 2.44 4.28 9.38
N VAL A 81 3.15 3.17 9.57
CA VAL A 81 3.18 2.03 8.62
C VAL A 81 2.68 0.78 9.31
N VAL A 82 1.87 0.01 8.58
CA VAL A 82 1.30 -1.26 9.04
C VAL A 82 1.65 -2.32 8.00
N ILE A 83 2.39 -3.34 8.42
CA ILE A 83 2.77 -4.48 7.58
C ILE A 83 2.04 -5.70 8.15
N LYS A 84 1.29 -6.38 7.28
CA LYS A 84 0.43 -7.52 7.66
C LYS A 84 0.47 -8.59 6.57
N PRO A 85 0.31 -9.87 6.93
CA PRO A 85 0.15 -10.92 5.94
C PRO A 85 -1.18 -10.72 5.18
N TRP A 86 -1.19 -11.12 3.91
CA TRP A 86 -2.41 -11.16 3.13
C TRP A 86 -3.34 -12.24 3.67
N VAL A 87 -4.56 -11.84 4.00
CA VAL A 87 -5.65 -12.73 4.44
C VAL A 87 -6.82 -12.51 3.48
N TRP A 88 -7.16 -13.53 2.71
CA TRP A 88 -8.12 -13.41 1.61
C TRP A 88 -9.46 -12.82 2.06
N GLU A 89 -10.02 -13.33 3.15
CA GLU A 89 -11.33 -12.96 3.70
C GLU A 89 -11.41 -11.46 4.06
N HIS A 90 -10.29 -10.87 4.43
CA HIS A 90 -10.24 -9.47 4.86
C HIS A 90 -9.83 -8.53 3.73
N HIS A 91 -8.98 -8.98 2.79
CA HIS A 91 -8.30 -8.06 1.88
C HIS A 91 -8.77 -8.17 0.42
N ALA A 92 -9.45 -9.26 0.01
CA ALA A 92 -9.86 -9.47 -1.38
C ALA A 92 -10.73 -8.32 -1.95
N SER A 93 -11.49 -7.62 -1.10
CA SER A 93 -12.37 -6.53 -1.52
C SER A 93 -11.81 -5.13 -1.26
N TYR A 94 -10.56 -4.98 -0.80
CA TYR A 94 -10.00 -3.66 -0.48
C TYR A 94 -10.04 -2.70 -1.66
N ASN A 95 -9.73 -3.19 -2.86
CA ASN A 95 -9.76 -2.38 -4.09
C ASN A 95 -11.18 -1.97 -4.50
N LEU A 96 -12.23 -2.62 -3.96
CA LEU A 96 -13.63 -2.36 -4.30
C LEU A 96 -14.36 -1.48 -3.28
N LYS A 97 -13.76 -1.21 -2.11
CA LYS A 97 -14.41 -0.41 -1.07
C LYS A 97 -14.76 0.99 -1.59
N ASP A 98 -13.78 1.68 -2.16
CA ASP A 98 -13.99 3.02 -2.69
C ASP A 98 -14.89 3.00 -3.94
N TYR A 99 -14.84 1.93 -4.74
CA TYR A 99 -15.74 1.77 -5.89
C TYR A 99 -17.21 1.82 -5.46
N TYR A 100 -17.62 1.04 -4.45
CA TYR A 100 -19.02 1.05 -4.02
C TYR A 100 -19.42 2.32 -3.29
N SER A 101 -18.53 2.87 -2.45
CA SER A 101 -18.82 4.08 -1.66
C SER A 101 -18.82 5.36 -2.48
N TYR A 102 -18.06 5.41 -3.58
CA TYR A 102 -17.83 6.62 -4.37
C TYR A 102 -18.13 6.46 -5.86
N ARG A 103 -18.93 5.45 -6.25
CA ARG A 103 -19.30 5.15 -7.66
C ARG A 103 -19.81 6.33 -8.48
N HIS A 104 -20.36 7.35 -7.82
CA HIS A 104 -20.96 8.54 -8.45
C HIS A 104 -20.11 9.81 -8.29
N HIS A 105 -18.95 9.72 -7.64
CA HIS A 105 -18.04 10.84 -7.48
C HIS A 105 -17.24 11.03 -8.77
N GLN A 106 -17.18 12.25 -9.29
CA GLN A 106 -16.39 12.62 -10.48
C GLN A 106 -14.89 12.79 -10.17
N ASP A 107 -14.38 12.05 -9.20
CA ASP A 107 -13.00 12.20 -8.75
C ASP A 107 -12.12 11.16 -9.46
N PRO A 108 -11.13 11.59 -10.29
CA PRO A 108 -10.35 10.69 -11.14
C PRO A 108 -9.39 9.76 -10.37
N ASP A 109 -9.23 9.96 -9.06
CA ASP A 109 -8.27 9.21 -8.24
C ASP A 109 -8.72 7.80 -7.84
N LEU A 110 -9.86 7.31 -8.35
CA LEU A 110 -10.16 5.88 -8.31
C LEU A 110 -9.25 5.14 -9.32
N VAL A 111 -7.95 5.10 -9.02
CA VAL A 111 -6.96 4.43 -9.87
C VAL A 111 -7.04 2.93 -9.59
N LEU A 112 -8.07 2.30 -10.14
CA LEU A 112 -8.03 0.88 -10.45
C LEU A 112 -7.17 0.76 -11.71
N ASP A 113 -5.88 0.49 -11.54
CA ASP A 113 -5.01 0.11 -12.66
C ASP A 113 -5.41 -1.29 -13.15
N TYR A 114 -6.49 -1.35 -13.95
CA TYR A 114 -7.08 -2.58 -14.46
C TYR A 114 -6.06 -3.49 -15.17
N GLN A 115 -5.03 -2.92 -15.82
CA GLN A 115 -4.03 -3.68 -16.56
C GLN A 115 -2.99 -4.35 -15.64
N ASN A 116 -2.80 -3.83 -14.42
CA ASN A 116 -1.89 -4.38 -13.41
C ASN A 116 -2.61 -4.83 -12.12
N SER A 117 -3.94 -4.88 -12.14
CA SER A 117 -4.76 -5.28 -11.00
C SER A 117 -5.05 -6.77 -11.08
N ASP A 118 -4.76 -7.51 -10.00
CA ASP A 118 -5.11 -8.92 -9.83
C ASP A 118 -6.63 -9.16 -9.64
N LEU A 119 -7.47 -8.25 -10.15
CA LEU A 119 -8.92 -8.45 -10.22
C LEU A 119 -9.19 -9.47 -11.32
N LEU A 120 -9.05 -10.75 -10.98
CA LEU A 120 -9.52 -11.86 -11.78
C LEU A 120 -11.04 -11.95 -11.57
N PHE A 121 -11.81 -11.61 -12.59
CA PHE A 121 -13.25 -11.89 -12.68
C PHE A 121 -13.49 -13.33 -13.13
#